data_AF-A0A1B0FG17-F1
#
_entry.id   AF-A0A1B0FG17-F1
#
_cell.length_a   1.000
_cell.length_b   1.000
_cell.length_c   1.000
_cell.angle_alpha   90.00
_cell.angle_beta   90.00
_cell.angle_gamma   90.00
#
_symmetry.space_group_name_H-M   'P 1'
#
loop_
_entity.id
_entity.type
_entity.pdbx_description
1 polymer ?
#
loop_
_entity_poly.entity_id
_entity_poly.type
_entity_poly.pdbx_seq_one_letter_code
_entity_poly.pdbx_strand_id
1 'polypeptide(L)'
;MKVTFTYSASSTKVLVLDCQVSDWGQWSECNASCGTGIMTRTRKILQSPQNGGKHCPTLMQKRGCQGYRCHGHHDKKILRETALLLPAALSYSRHANDSHDIRRNLRLRYHDSYKHNRELE
;
A
#
# COMPACT_ATOMS: atom_id res chain seq x y z
N MET A 1 -69.18 29.50 -4.82
CA MET A 1 -68.38 29.10 -6.01
C MET A 1 -67.32 28.12 -5.54
N LYS A 2 -67.37 26.85 -5.96
CA LYS A 2 -66.34 25.84 -5.59
C LYS A 2 -65.30 25.82 -6.71
N VAL A 3 -64.11 26.33 -6.43
CA VAL A 3 -62.98 26.25 -7.36
C VAL A 3 -62.40 24.85 -7.26
N THR A 4 -62.70 23.98 -8.22
CA THR A 4 -62.11 22.66 -8.32
C THR A 4 -60.79 22.77 -9.07
N PHE A 5 -59.67 22.66 -8.35
CA PHE A 5 -58.36 22.50 -8.97
C PHE A 5 -58.24 21.05 -9.46
N THR A 6 -58.35 20.84 -10.77
CA THR A 6 -58.02 19.56 -11.40
C THR A 6 -56.51 19.44 -11.47
N TYR A 7 -55.90 18.75 -10.49
CA TYR A 7 -54.48 18.42 -10.56
C TYR A 7 -54.32 17.19 -11.47
N SER A 8 -53.90 17.41 -12.71
CA SER A 8 -53.51 16.34 -13.62
C SER A 8 -52.19 15.75 -13.13
N ALA A 9 -52.26 14.63 -12.42
CA ALA A 9 -51.10 13.82 -12.11
C ALA A 9 -50.57 13.19 -13.41
N SER A 10 -49.69 13.91 -14.10
CA SER A 10 -48.90 13.36 -15.18
C SER A 10 -47.96 12.31 -14.59
N SER A 11 -48.26 11.04 -14.83
CA SER A 11 -47.40 9.91 -14.46
C SER A 11 -46.17 9.89 -15.38
N THR A 12 -45.24 10.82 -15.18
CA THR A 12 -43.92 10.74 -15.78
C THR A 12 -43.19 9.55 -15.16
N LYS A 13 -42.97 8.50 -15.95
CA LYS A 13 -42.10 7.40 -15.54
C LYS A 13 -40.70 7.98 -15.27
N VAL A 14 -40.33 8.04 -14.00
CA VAL A 14 -39.00 8.44 -13.58
C VAL A 14 -38.03 7.33 -13.97
N LEU A 15 -37.18 7.59 -14.96
CA LEU A 15 -36.16 6.63 -15.41
C LEU A 15 -34.97 6.70 -14.46
N VAL A 16 -34.67 5.57 -13.81
CA VAL A 16 -33.46 5.41 -12.99
C VAL A 16 -32.28 5.20 -13.93
N LEU A 17 -31.31 6.11 -13.88
CA LEU A 17 -30.12 6.04 -14.72
C LEU A 17 -28.89 5.80 -13.85
N ASP A 18 -28.29 4.62 -13.99
CA ASP A 18 -27.02 4.29 -13.33
C ASP A 18 -25.86 5.09 -13.95
N CYS A 19 -24.80 5.28 -13.15
CA CYS A 19 -23.58 5.89 -13.66
C CYS A 19 -22.88 4.98 -14.67
N GLN A 20 -22.51 5.53 -15.83
CA GLN A 20 -21.68 4.87 -16.82
C GLN A 20 -20.35 5.58 -16.95
N VAL A 21 -19.27 4.81 -17.05
CA VAL A 21 -17.90 5.31 -17.16
C VAL A 21 -17.25 4.78 -18.42
N SER A 22 -16.28 5.52 -18.96
CA SER A 22 -15.50 5.10 -20.12
C SER A 22 -14.60 3.90 -19.78
N ASP A 23 -14.05 3.32 -20.84
CA ASP A 23 -12.88 2.46 -20.71
C ASP A 23 -11.72 3.21 -20.05
N TRP A 24 -10.80 2.42 -19.50
CA TRP A 24 -9.58 2.93 -18.90
C TRP A 24 -8.66 3.54 -19.96
N GLY A 25 -8.12 4.72 -19.66
CA GLY A 25 -7.01 5.28 -20.42
C GLY A 25 -5.73 4.43 -20.29
N GLN A 26 -4.70 4.86 -21.02
CA GLN A 26 -3.37 4.27 -20.92
C GLN A 26 -2.78 4.47 -19.52
N TRP A 27 -1.90 3.55 -19.13
CA TRP A 27 -1.12 3.70 -17.91
C TRP A 27 -0.10 4.83 -18.08
N SER A 28 0.07 5.63 -17.03
CA SER A 28 1.17 6.57 -16.93
C SER A 28 2.51 5.85 -16.91
N GLU A 29 3.57 6.59 -17.16
CA GLU A 29 4.92 6.10 -16.88
C GLU A 29 5.08 5.78 -15.39
N CYS A 30 6.08 4.93 -15.10
CA CYS A 30 6.43 4.58 -13.73
C CYS A 30 7.00 5.81 -13.02
N ASN A 31 6.41 6.19 -11.89
CA ASN A 31 6.89 7.36 -11.14
C ASN A 31 8.30 7.16 -10.54
N ALA A 32 8.77 5.92 -10.45
CA ALA A 32 10.11 5.62 -9.98
C ALA A 32 11.02 5.33 -11.16
N SER A 33 12.13 6.08 -11.28
CA SER A 33 13.16 5.79 -12.27
C SER A 33 13.85 4.46 -11.93
N CYS A 34 14.16 4.21 -10.66
CA CYS A 34 14.77 2.98 -10.18
C CYS A 34 13.94 2.32 -9.07
N GLY A 35 14.05 1.00 -8.90
CA GLY A 35 13.39 0.28 -7.82
C GLY A 35 11.89 0.12 -8.04
N THR A 36 11.12 0.02 -6.96
CA THR A 36 9.66 -0.16 -7.03
C THR A 36 8.96 1.19 -7.08
N GLY A 37 8.06 1.35 -8.04
CA GLY A 37 7.27 2.56 -8.24
C GLY A 37 5.79 2.29 -8.42
N ILE A 38 5.06 3.33 -8.82
CA ILE A 38 3.62 3.28 -9.08
C ILE A 38 3.34 3.91 -10.44
N MET A 39 2.45 3.28 -11.20
CA MET A 39 1.81 3.85 -12.38
C MET A 39 0.31 4.05 -12.11
N THR A 40 -0.27 5.04 -12.79
CA THR A 40 -1.66 5.44 -12.60
C THR A 40 -2.39 5.51 -13.93
N ARG A 41 -3.69 5.23 -13.92
CA ARG A 41 -4.56 5.49 -15.07
C ARG A 41 -5.91 6.01 -14.63
N THR A 42 -6.56 6.75 -15.51
CA THR A 42 -7.86 7.37 -15.24
C THR A 42 -8.89 7.01 -16.31
N ARG A 43 -10.17 7.04 -15.93
CA ARG A 43 -11.32 6.96 -16.84
C ARG A 43 -12.30 8.09 -16.53
N LYS A 44 -13.17 8.41 -17.48
CA LYS A 44 -14.13 9.52 -17.35
C LYS A 44 -15.53 8.99 -17.11
N ILE A 45 -16.40 9.82 -16.52
CA ILE A 45 -17.83 9.55 -16.44
C ILE A 45 -18.44 9.90 -17.80
N LEU A 46 -19.13 8.94 -18.42
CA LEU A 46 -19.91 9.15 -19.64
C LEU A 46 -21.35 9.54 -19.32
N GLN A 47 -21.90 8.99 -18.25
CA GLN A 47 -23.26 9.28 -17.78
C GLN A 47 -23.26 9.40 -16.27
N SER A 48 -23.70 10.55 -15.76
CA SER A 48 -23.90 10.76 -14.32
C SER A 48 -25.15 10.02 -13.83
N PRO A 49 -25.17 9.54 -12.57
CA PRO A 49 -26.35 8.88 -12.03
C PRO A 49 -27.51 9.86 -11.89
N GLN A 50 -28.72 9.43 -12.24
CA GLN A 50 -29.94 10.22 -12.10
C GLN A 50 -31.04 9.41 -11.42
N ASN A 51 -31.97 10.13 -10.77
CA ASN A 51 -33.20 9.56 -10.22
C ASN A 51 -32.99 8.38 -9.25
N GLY A 52 -31.91 8.44 -8.47
CA GLY A 52 -31.55 7.37 -7.52
C GLY A 52 -30.73 6.22 -8.12
N GLY A 53 -30.18 6.39 -9.34
CA GLY A 53 -29.27 5.42 -9.93
C GLY A 53 -27.94 5.27 -9.19
N LYS A 54 -27.23 4.18 -9.45
CA LYS A 54 -25.99 3.81 -8.75
C LYS A 54 -24.87 4.81 -8.98
N HIS A 55 -24.14 5.14 -7.90
CA HIS A 55 -22.96 5.99 -7.96
C HIS A 55 -21.86 5.42 -8.86
N CYS A 56 -21.04 6.33 -9.40
CA CYS A 56 -19.93 5.97 -10.27
C CYS A 56 -18.87 5.15 -9.52
N PRO A 57 -18.29 4.12 -10.16
CA PRO A 57 -17.14 3.42 -9.61
C PRO A 57 -15.90 4.31 -9.62
N THR A 58 -14.80 3.86 -9.02
CA THR A 58 -13.54 4.62 -8.95
C THR A 58 -13.04 5.03 -10.33
N LEU A 59 -12.67 6.30 -10.47
CA LEU A 59 -12.20 6.89 -11.73
C LEU A 59 -10.69 6.80 -11.92
N MET A 60 -9.94 6.47 -10.87
CA MET A 60 -8.49 6.34 -10.87
C MET A 60 -8.08 4.96 -10.39
N GLN A 61 -7.10 4.37 -11.06
CA GLN A 61 -6.48 3.10 -10.67
C GLN A 61 -4.98 3.27 -10.53
N LYS A 62 -4.39 2.56 -9.56
CA LYS A 62 -2.95 2.50 -9.31
C LYS A 62 -2.45 1.06 -9.42
N ARG A 63 -1.24 0.88 -9.95
CA ARG A 63 -0.56 -0.42 -10.02
C ARG A 63 0.94 -0.23 -9.76
N GLY A 64 1.56 -1.22 -9.12
CA GLY A 64 3.01 -1.27 -8.95
C GLY A 64 3.76 -1.45 -10.27
N CYS A 65 4.89 -0.77 -10.41
CA CYS A 65 5.83 -0.91 -11.53
C CYS A 65 7.25 -1.07 -10.99
N GLN A 66 8.14 -1.60 -11.82
CA GLN A 66 9.54 -1.79 -11.48
C GLN A 66 10.40 -0.98 -12.45
N GLY A 67 11.10 0.03 -11.93
CA GLY A 67 12.13 0.78 -12.65
C GLY A 67 13.42 -0.02 -12.77
N TYR A 68 14.50 0.64 -13.22
CA TYR A 68 15.81 -0.02 -13.31
C TYR A 68 16.36 -0.36 -11.92
N ARG A 69 17.40 -1.20 -11.86
CA ARG A 69 18.05 -1.53 -10.58
C ARG A 69 18.68 -0.30 -9.98
N CYS A 70 18.22 0.13 -8.81
CA CYS A 70 18.88 1.20 -8.08
C CYS A 70 20.32 0.77 -7.75
N HIS A 71 21.28 1.65 -8.01
CA HIS A 71 22.62 1.49 -7.45
C HIS A 71 22.49 1.64 -5.94
N GLY A 72 22.66 0.53 -5.22
CA GLY A 72 22.50 0.50 -3.77
C GLY A 72 23.40 1.54 -3.13
N HIS A 73 22.84 2.31 -2.20
CA HIS A 73 23.61 3.11 -1.26
C HIS A 73 24.71 2.24 -0.64
N HIS A 74 25.97 2.63 -0.82
CA HIS A 74 27.16 1.95 -0.30
C HIS A 74 27.30 2.08 1.24
N ASP A 75 26.20 2.28 1.96
CA ASP A 75 26.20 2.56 3.40
C ASP A 75 26.57 1.33 4.22
N LYS A 76 26.54 0.12 3.63
CA LYS A 76 27.04 -1.10 4.29
C LYS A 76 28.53 -1.01 4.61
N LYS A 77 29.31 -0.27 3.83
CA LYS A 77 30.74 -0.10 4.09
C LYS A 77 30.96 0.87 5.26
N ILE A 78 30.20 1.97 5.31
CA ILE A 78 30.24 2.95 6.40
C ILE A 78 29.72 2.37 7.72
N LEU A 79 28.64 1.58 7.69
CA LEU A 79 28.11 0.89 8.89
C LEU A 79 29.09 -0.16 9.44
N ARG A 80 29.86 -0.84 8.57
CA ARG A 80 30.92 -1.77 8.99
C ARG A 80 32.11 -1.04 9.60
N GLU A 81 32.55 0.06 9.01
CA GLU A 81 33.67 0.86 9.50
C GLU A 81 33.34 1.53 10.85
N THR A 82 32.13 2.07 11.01
CA THR A 82 31.65 2.63 12.29
C THR A 82 31.48 1.55 13.37
N ALA A 83 31.11 0.32 13.01
CA ALA A 83 31.01 -0.80 13.94
C ALA A 83 32.37 -1.23 14.53
N LEU A 84 33.50 -0.91 13.88
CA LEU A 84 34.85 -1.18 14.41
C LEU A 84 35.30 -0.16 15.47
N LEU A 85 34.66 1.00 15.52
CA LEU A 85 34.93 2.04 16.52
C LEU A 85 34.13 1.84 17.82
N LEU A 86 33.14 0.95 17.84
CA LEU A 86 32.36 0.63 19.02
C LEU A 86 33.19 -0.20 20.02
N PRO A 87 33.23 0.18 21.32
CA PRO A 87 34.04 -0.49 22.34
C PRO A 87 33.90 -2.01 22.35
N ALA A 88 34.99 -2.74 22.62
CA ALA A 88 35.02 -4.20 22.67
C ALA A 88 33.99 -4.82 23.64
N ALA A 89 33.56 -4.05 24.64
CA ALA A 89 32.47 -4.38 25.55
C ALA A 89 31.12 -4.65 24.85
N LEU A 90 30.91 -4.14 23.62
CA LEU A 90 29.71 -4.36 22.82
C LEU A 90 29.83 -5.50 21.80
N SER A 91 30.96 -6.23 21.77
CA SER A 91 31.21 -7.31 20.80
C SER A 91 30.16 -8.43 20.82
N TYR A 92 29.66 -8.80 22.00
CA TYR A 92 28.59 -9.79 22.14
C TYR A 92 27.29 -9.37 21.42
N SER A 93 26.96 -8.07 21.47
CA SER A 93 25.75 -7.54 20.81
C SER A 93 25.86 -7.48 19.28
N ARG A 94 27.07 -7.46 18.70
CA ARG A 94 27.28 -7.47 17.24
C ARG A 94 26.80 -8.78 16.61
N HIS A 95 27.17 -9.93 17.19
CA HIS A 95 26.76 -11.23 16.66
C HIS A 95 25.23 -11.45 16.67
N ALA A 96 24.53 -10.84 17.64
CA ALA A 96 23.07 -10.89 17.77
C ALA A 96 22.34 -9.92 16.83
N ASN A 97 23.05 -9.11 16.03
CA ASN A 97 22.47 -8.15 15.10
C ASN A 97 22.81 -8.45 13.63
N ASP A 98 23.86 -9.25 13.38
CA ASP A 98 24.26 -9.70 12.04
C ASP A 98 23.32 -10.76 11.44
N SER A 99 22.44 -11.36 12.23
CA SER A 99 21.43 -12.29 11.71
C SER A 99 20.13 -11.55 11.43
N HIS A 100 19.66 -11.60 10.18
CA HIS A 100 18.29 -11.18 9.83
C HIS A 100 17.22 -12.18 10.33
N ASP A 101 17.63 -13.33 10.89
CA ASP A 101 16.72 -14.33 11.43
C ASP A 101 16.39 -14.01 12.90
N ILE A 102 15.14 -13.62 13.13
CA ILE A 102 14.63 -13.32 14.46
C ILE A 102 14.80 -14.48 15.44
N ARG A 103 14.73 -15.75 14.99
CA ARG A 103 14.93 -16.93 15.86
C ARG A 103 16.37 -17.04 16.33
N ARG A 104 17.33 -16.72 15.46
CA ARG A 104 18.76 -16.75 15.79
C ARG A 104 19.09 -15.62 16.76
N ASN A 105 18.54 -14.43 16.56
CA ASN A 105 18.73 -13.29 17.46
C ASN A 105 18.14 -13.53 18.85
N LEU A 106 16.96 -14.16 18.93
CA LEU A 106 16.35 -14.51 20.21
C LEU A 106 17.21 -15.54 20.97
N ARG A 107 17.73 -16.58 20.30
CA ARG A 107 18.63 -17.56 20.94
C ARG A 107 19.93 -16.95 21.45
N LEU A 108 20.49 -15.98 20.72
CA LEU A 108 21.72 -15.30 21.14
C LEU A 108 21.47 -14.35 22.32
N ARG A 109 20.37 -13.60 22.31
CA ARG A 109 20.04 -12.66 23.42
C ARG A 109 19.61 -13.37 24.70
N TYR A 110 18.94 -14.51 24.57
CA TYR A 110 18.38 -15.27 25.69
C TYR A 110 19.10 -16.60 25.89
N HIS A 111 20.39 -16.65 25.59
CA HIS A 111 21.19 -17.87 25.68
C HIS A 111 21.13 -18.50 27.09
N ASP A 112 21.14 -17.67 28.13
CA ASP A 112 21.16 -18.13 29.52
C ASP A 112 19.79 -18.64 30.01
N SER A 113 18.67 -18.12 29.49
CA SER A 113 17.34 -18.67 29.81
C SER A 113 17.09 -20.02 29.14
N TYR A 114 17.69 -20.26 27.97
CA TYR A 114 17.66 -21.56 27.30
C TYR A 114 18.50 -22.64 28.01
N LYS A 115 19.62 -22.25 28.61
CA LYS A 115 20.46 -23.18 29.39
C LYS A 115 19.74 -23.62 30.67
N HIS A 116 19.10 -22.69 31.37
CA HIS A 116 18.41 -22.99 32.64
C HIS A 116 17.23 -23.96 32.47
N ASN A 117 16.52 -23.89 31.33
CA ASN A 117 15.41 -24.81 31.04
C ASN A 117 15.86 -26.25 30.67
N ARG A 118 17.14 -26.49 30.38
CA ARG A 118 17.65 -27.82 30.02
C ARG A 118 18.23 -28.59 31.21
N GLU A 119 18.43 -27.92 32.35
CA GLU A 119 18.85 -28.55 33.61
C GLU A 119 17.63 -28.92 34.49
N LEU A 120 16.41 -28.69 34.00
CA LEU A 120 15.14 -29.01 34.65
C LEU A 120 14.34 -30.12 33.93
N GLU A 121 14.96 -30.86 33.00
CA GLU A 121 14.46 -32.15 32.47
C GLU A 121 15.30 -33.32 33.02
#